data_AF-C0M055-F1
#
_entry.id   AF-C0M055-F1
#
_cell.length_a   1.000
_cell.length_b   1.000
_cell.length_c   1.000
_cell.angle_alpha   90.00
_cell.angle_beta   90.00
_cell.angle_gamma   90.00
#
_symmetry.space_group_name_H-M   'P 1'
#
loop_
_entity.id
_entity.type
_entity.pdbx_description
1 polymer ?
#
loop_
_entity_poly.entity_id
_entity_poly.type
_entity_poly.pdbx_seq_one_letter_code
_entity_poly.pdbx_strand_id
1 'polypeptide(L)'
;THHAEQYQSQAIAFFQEMARTYGGYNNIIYEIYNEPELISWSGVVKPYAQAVTNAIRAIDPDNLIVVGTPTWSQDVDVASTDRVSGTNIAYTL
;
A
#
# COMPACT_ATOMS: atom_id res chain seq x y z
N THR A 1 -1.06 9.66 -12.34
CA THR A 1 -0.21 8.74 -13.11
C THR A 1 -0.20 7.41 -12.38
N HIS A 2 0.09 6.30 -13.07
CA HIS A 2 0.07 4.94 -12.50
C HIS A 2 1.48 4.42 -12.19
N HIS A 3 2.30 5.28 -11.58
CA HIS A 3 3.73 5.01 -11.34
C HIS A 3 4.16 5.40 -9.93
N ALA A 4 3.38 5.01 -8.92
CA ALA A 4 3.66 5.38 -7.54
C ALA A 4 5.02 4.84 -7.04
N GLU A 5 5.48 3.71 -7.60
CA GLU A 5 6.78 3.10 -7.31
C GLU A 5 7.96 4.02 -7.62
N GLN A 6 7.82 4.94 -8.58
CA GLN A 6 8.87 5.90 -8.94
C GLN A 6 9.02 7.02 -7.91
N TYR A 7 8.06 7.16 -7.00
CA TYR A 7 7.97 8.23 -6.00
C TYR A 7 7.85 7.67 -4.58
N GLN A 8 8.47 6.53 -4.32
CA GLN A 8 8.37 5.83 -3.03
C GLN A 8 8.68 6.72 -1.82
N SER A 9 9.74 7.54 -1.88
CA SER A 9 10.11 8.43 -0.78
C SER A 9 9.05 9.50 -0.49
N GLN A 10 8.44 10.05 -1.54
CA GLN A 10 7.37 11.04 -1.44
C GLN A 10 6.09 10.41 -0.89
N ALA A 11 5.74 9.21 -1.35
CA ALA A 11 4.61 8.45 -0.83
C ALA A 11 4.79 8.14 0.66
N ILE A 12 5.96 7.66 1.06
CA ILE A 12 6.30 7.44 2.48
C ILE A 12 6.12 8.73 3.29
N ALA A 13 6.66 9.86 2.82
CA ALA A 13 6.55 11.13 3.53
C ALA A 13 5.07 11.55 3.70
N PHE A 14 4.29 11.47 2.63
CA PHE A 14 2.85 11.78 2.64
C PHE A 14 2.08 10.88 3.62
N PHE A 15 2.24 9.56 3.52
CA PHE A 15 1.50 8.63 4.38
C PHE A 15 1.93 8.71 5.85
N GLN A 16 3.20 9.02 6.14
CA GLN A 16 3.61 9.32 7.50
C GLN A 16 2.96 10.59 8.05
N GLU A 17 2.82 11.63 7.23
CA GLU A 17 2.10 12.84 7.63
C GLU A 17 0.62 12.52 7.91
N MET A 18 -0.04 11.77 7.02
CA MET A 18 -1.44 11.37 7.22
C MET A 18 -1.63 10.46 8.45
N ALA A 19 -0.70 9.54 8.71
CA ALA A 19 -0.72 8.70 9.90
C ALA A 19 -0.53 9.51 11.19
N ARG A 20 0.38 10.50 11.20
CA ARG A 20 0.54 11.38 12.38
C ARG A 20 -0.68 12.25 12.63
N THR A 21 -1.30 12.77 11.56
CA THR A 21 -2.42 13.70 11.67
C THR A 21 -3.74 12.97 11.98
N TYR A 22 -3.96 11.80 11.36
CA TYR A 22 -5.27 11.14 11.36
C TYR A 22 -5.26 9.67 11.81
N GLY A 23 -4.10 9.05 12.03
CA GLY A 23 -4.04 7.61 12.35
C GLY A 23 -4.74 7.21 13.66
N GLY A 24 -5.00 8.18 14.55
CA GLY A 24 -5.81 7.94 15.75
C GLY A 24 -7.32 7.79 15.52
N TYR A 25 -7.81 7.88 14.28
CA TYR A 25 -9.23 7.75 13.94
C TYR A 25 -9.52 6.46 13.18
N ASN A 26 -10.45 5.66 13.70
CA ASN A 26 -10.82 4.36 13.12
C ASN A 26 -11.46 4.43 11.72
N ASN A 27 -11.84 5.62 11.25
CA ASN A 27 -12.46 5.82 9.94
C ASN A 27 -11.44 6.10 8.82
N ILE A 28 -10.14 6.02 9.11
CA ILE A 28 -9.09 6.18 8.10
C ILE A 28 -8.79 4.84 7.44
N ILE A 29 -8.75 4.87 6.11
CA ILE A 29 -8.33 3.76 5.26
C ILE A 29 -7.26 4.31 4.32
N TYR A 30 -6.11 3.63 4.27
CA TYR A 30 -4.99 4.03 3.41
C TYR A 30 -4.98 3.21 2.13
N GLU A 31 -5.35 3.82 1.01
CA GLU A 31 -5.13 3.22 -0.31
C GLU A 31 -3.78 3.69 -0.85
N ILE A 32 -2.78 2.79 -0.84
CA ILE A 32 -1.38 3.19 -1.03
C ILE A 32 -0.92 3.18 -2.49
N TYR A 33 -1.69 2.54 -3.37
CA TYR A 33 -1.45 2.52 -4.81
C TYR A 33 -2.77 2.19 -5.52
N ASN A 34 -3.43 3.18 -6.13
CA ASN A 34 -4.74 3.01 -6.77
C ASN A 34 -4.75 1.91 -7.86
N GLU A 35 -3.92 2.06 -8.89
CA GLU A 35 -3.93 1.18 -10.06
C GLU A 35 -2.52 0.97 -10.61
N PRO A 36 -1.77 -0.02 -10.11
CA PRO A 36 -0.55 -0.49 -10.74
C PRO A 36 -0.81 -1.01 -12.16
N GLU A 37 0.01 -0.64 -13.14
CA GLU A 37 -0.14 -1.13 -14.52
C GLU A 37 0.41 -2.57 -14.69
N LEU A 38 0.98 -2.88 -15.86
CA LEU A 38 1.59 -4.17 -16.18
C LEU A 38 3.01 -4.30 -15.59
N ILE A 39 3.11 -4.20 -14.27
CA ILE A 39 4.38 -4.28 -13.53
C ILE A 39 4.40 -5.47 -12.57
N SER A 40 5.59 -6.00 -12.32
CA SER A 40 5.77 -7.20 -11.49
C SER A 40 5.27 -7.00 -10.06
N TRP A 41 4.41 -7.92 -9.59
CA TRP A 41 3.99 -7.96 -8.18
C TRP A 41 5.20 -8.09 -7.24
N SER A 42 5.93 -9.19 -7.34
CA SER A 42 7.03 -9.52 -6.42
C SER A 42 8.24 -8.59 -6.60
N GLY A 43 8.47 -8.10 -7.81
CA GLY A 43 9.62 -7.25 -8.14
C GLY A 43 9.41 -5.76 -7.91
N VAL A 44 8.16 -5.27 -7.96
CA VAL A 44 7.87 -3.83 -7.96
C VAL A 44 6.76 -3.47 -6.97
N VAL A 45 5.55 -3.99 -7.15
CA VAL A 45 4.38 -3.55 -6.37
C VAL A 45 4.51 -3.93 -4.90
N LYS A 46 4.85 -5.18 -4.60
CA LYS A 46 4.99 -5.67 -3.22
C LYS A 46 6.13 -4.97 -2.46
N PRO A 47 7.36 -4.82 -3.01
CA PRO A 47 8.41 -4.06 -2.33
C PRO A 47 8.02 -2.61 -2.01
N TYR A 48 7.37 -1.91 -2.94
CA TYR A 48 6.83 -0.58 -2.71
C TYR A 48 5.78 -0.58 -1.59
N ALA A 49 4.78 -1.46 -1.71
CA ALA A 49 3.69 -1.58 -0.77
C ALA A 49 4.20 -1.91 0.64
N GLN A 50 5.20 -2.78 0.76
CA GLN A 50 5.84 -3.12 2.03
C GLN A 50 6.55 -1.91 2.64
N ALA A 51 7.26 -1.12 1.84
CA ALA A 51 7.96 0.07 2.33
C ALA A 51 6.98 1.12 2.87
N VAL A 52 5.90 1.41 2.14
CA VAL A 52 4.86 2.35 2.57
C VAL A 52 4.09 1.81 3.79
N THR A 53 3.73 0.52 3.78
CA THR A 53 3.06 -0.15 4.91
C THR A 53 3.89 -0.05 6.19
N ASN A 54 5.19 -0.33 6.12
CA ASN A 54 6.09 -0.24 7.28
C ASN A 54 6.16 1.21 7.82
N ALA A 55 6.16 2.20 6.92
CA ALA A 55 6.19 3.60 7.31
C ALA A 55 4.90 4.05 8.01
N ILE A 56 3.73 3.59 7.54
CA ILE A 56 2.44 3.80 8.20
C ILE A 56 2.44 3.11 9.56
N ARG A 57 2.79 1.81 9.61
CA ARG A 57 2.76 0.98 10.83
C ARG A 57 3.70 1.43 11.94
N ALA A 58 4.74 2.19 11.60
CA ALA A 58 5.59 2.85 12.60
C ALA A 58 4.86 3.94 13.40
N ILE A 59 3.70 4.41 12.94
CA ILE A 59 2.91 5.51 13.53
C ILE A 59 1.48 5.06 13.87
N ASP A 60 0.84 4.34 12.94
CA ASP A 60 -0.53 3.84 13.03
C ASP A 60 -0.52 2.30 12.91
N PRO A 61 -0.67 1.57 14.04
CA PRO A 61 -0.45 0.13 14.09
C PRO A 61 -1.60 -0.70 13.50
N ASP A 62 -2.81 -0.16 13.33
CA ASP A 62 -4.00 -0.99 13.15
C ASP A 62 -5.04 -0.51 12.13
N ASN A 63 -5.01 0.73 11.61
CA ASN A 63 -5.96 1.13 10.56
C ASN A 63 -5.79 0.35 9.25
N LEU A 64 -6.87 0.18 8.49
CA LEU A 64 -6.87 -0.63 7.26
C LEU A 64 -5.96 -0.03 6.18
N ILE A 65 -5.11 -0.86 5.61
CA ILE A 65 -4.30 -0.52 4.42
C ILE A 65 -4.83 -1.35 3.24
N VAL A 66 -5.15 -0.66 2.14
CA VAL A 66 -5.60 -1.25 0.87
C VAL A 66 -4.47 -1.14 -0.15
N VAL A 67 -4.07 -2.29 -0.71
CA VAL A 67 -2.94 -2.40 -1.63
C VAL A 67 -3.44 -2.72 -3.03
N GLY A 68 -3.09 -1.86 -4.00
CA GLY A 68 -3.30 -2.09 -5.42
C GLY A 68 -2.61 -3.35 -5.94
N THR A 69 -3.21 -4.02 -6.92
CA THR A 69 -2.66 -5.21 -7.58
C THR A 69 -2.34 -4.91 -9.05
N PRO A 70 -1.48 -5.70 -9.72
CA PRO A 70 -1.14 -5.46 -11.14
C PRO A 70 -2.36 -5.45 -12.06
N THR A 71 -2.16 -4.95 -13.28
CA THR A 71 -3.19 -4.89 -14.32
C THR A 71 -4.38 -4.02 -13.92
N TRP A 72 -4.09 -2.80 -13.45
CA TRP A 72 -5.08 -1.84 -12.94
C TRP A 72 -5.95 -2.45 -11.85
N SER A 73 -5.30 -3.01 -10.82
CA SER A 73 -5.96 -3.60 -9.67
C SER A 73 -6.79 -4.85 -9.95
N GLN A 74 -6.46 -5.67 -10.96
CA GLN A 74 -7.24 -6.86 -11.33
C GLN A 74 -6.57 -8.21 -10.99
N ASP A 75 -5.28 -8.22 -10.70
CA ASP A 75 -4.51 -9.45 -10.44
C ASP A 75 -4.43 -9.76 -8.92
N VAL A 76 -5.58 -9.92 -8.25
CA VAL A 76 -5.61 -10.21 -6.80
C VAL A 76 -5.06 -11.59 -6.44
N ASP A 77 -5.08 -12.52 -7.39
CA ASP A 77 -4.59 -13.88 -7.25
C ASP A 77 -3.09 -13.93 -6.95
N VAL A 78 -2.28 -13.10 -7.61
CA VAL A 78 -0.82 -13.04 -7.34
C VAL A 78 -0.53 -12.52 -5.93
N ALA A 79 -1.28 -11.52 -5.46
CA ALA A 79 -1.16 -11.01 -4.10
C ALA A 79 -1.62 -12.02 -3.04
N SER A 80 -2.63 -12.84 -3.36
CA SER A 80 -3.16 -13.85 -2.44
C SER A 80 -2.13 -14.92 -2.06
N THR A 81 -1.20 -15.22 -2.98
CA THR A 81 -0.13 -16.22 -2.83
C THR A 81 1.18 -15.65 -2.32
N ASP A 82 1.43 -14.35 -2.51
CA ASP A 82 2.65 -13.66 -2.08
C ASP A 82 2.34 -12.33 -1.36
N ARG A 83 1.78 -12.42 -0.16
CA ARG A 83 1.19 -11.28 0.57
C ARG A 83 2.24 -10.29 1.07
N VAL A 84 1.85 -9.01 1.15
CA VAL A 84 2.53 -7.99 1.97
C VAL A 84 2.45 -8.42 3.43
N SER A 85 3.56 -8.33 4.15
CA SER A 85 3.63 -8.69 5.57
C SER A 85 3.07 -7.57 6.44
N GLY A 86 2.25 -7.93 7.42
CA GLY A 86 1.64 -7.00 8.37
C GLY A 86 0.25 -7.44 8.80
N THR A 87 -0.45 -6.55 9.50
CA THR A 87 -1.82 -6.74 9.98
C THR A 87 -2.77 -5.78 9.29
N ASN A 88 -4.04 -6.18 9.20
CA ASN A 88 -5.14 -5.37 8.64
C ASN A 88 -4.82 -4.80 7.25
N ILE A 89 -4.47 -5.71 6.32
CA ILE A 89 -4.16 -5.39 4.92
C ILE A 89 -5.21 -6.06 4.03
N ALA A 90 -5.81 -5.28 3.14
CA ALA A 90 -6.68 -5.74 2.07
C ALA A 90 -6.03 -5.47 0.70
N TYR A 91 -6.54 -6.14 -0.33
CA TYR A 91 -6.06 -6.05 -1.71
C TYR A 91 -7.22 -5.73 -2.65
N THR A 92 -6.99 -4.92 -3.66
CA THR A 92 -7.99 -4.58 -4.70
C THR A 92 -8.10 -5.66 -5.77
N LEU A 93 -9.26 -5.69 -6.45
CA LEU A 93 -9.64 -6.62 -7.53
C LEU A 93 -10.38 -5.91 -8.66
#